data_AF-A0A8I1TZF7-F1
#
_entry.id   AF-A0A8I1TZF7-F1
#
_cell.length_a   1.000
_cell.length_b   1.000
_cell.length_c   1.000
_cell.angle_alpha   90.00
_cell.angle_beta   90.00
_cell.angle_gamma   90.00
#
_symmetry.space_group_name_H-M   'P 1'
#
loop_
_entity.id
_entity.type
_entity.pdbx_description
1 polymer ?
#
loop_
_entity_poly.entity_id
_entity_poly.type
_entity_poly.pdbx_seq_one_letter_code
_entity_poly.pdbx_strand_id
1 'polypeptide(L)'
;MTTPILEGQASFALRGHNPDVLTCIANLSNDEVFTPPELANQMLDTVADAWADAHGGASIWQNPDVTFLDPFTKSGVFLREITARLTDGLADVIPDLQERVDHILTRQVYGIGITQLTALLARRSVYCSKDATGEHSIAKSFDRDWGNIWFERTEHTWAGDKCAYCGAGKSGYGRGDELETHAYAFIHTTDPRALLARMFGADVQFDVIIGNPPYQLDDGGAGSSAAPIYDKFVEKARSMDPRYLSLVIPARWYAGGKGLGEFRAGMLRDGRIRQLQDYPDTTDVFPGVNNRGGICVFLWDRDHPGATQVTTHEGGRITSSSSRPMLEPGLDTFVRYNEGLDILRKVVAVERPASDGLLSLPPDRQFSRLVSARKPFGLDTKMRGASASRPGYLRMYRNGGIDYIEPARVEVGRELIGAVKLFVPYASPGSDDYPHLVLSRPIVVGTGDVCSETYLVVGPFADAETARSAASYMGTQFFRFMVNLLRVSQHVTKSVYALAPTQDFAERWDDDRLAVKYGLSAADRAFMARFIKDVSWAGEFE
;
A
#
# COMPACT_ATOMS: atom_id res chain seq x y z
N MET A 1 47.00 39.11 -32.12
CA MET A 1 47.14 38.21 -30.95
C MET A 1 46.51 38.94 -29.75
N THR A 2 45.20 39.12 -29.75
CA THR A 2 44.21 38.32 -28.98
C THR A 2 44.48 38.29 -27.48
N THR A 3 43.97 39.33 -26.82
CA THR A 3 43.69 39.43 -25.38
C THR A 3 42.62 38.39 -24.98
N PRO A 4 42.76 37.67 -23.86
CA PRO A 4 41.68 36.82 -23.38
C PRO A 4 40.60 37.67 -22.70
N ILE A 5 39.36 37.39 -23.09
CA ILE A 5 38.13 37.92 -22.51
C ILE A 5 37.93 37.22 -21.16
N LEU A 6 37.86 37.99 -20.07
CA LEU A 6 37.34 37.51 -18.79
C LEU A 6 35.81 37.41 -18.93
N GLU A 7 35.32 36.19 -19.15
CA GLU A 7 33.89 35.89 -19.07
C GLU A 7 33.41 36.09 -17.63
N GLY A 8 32.31 36.83 -17.50
CA GLY A 8 31.73 37.24 -16.23
C GLY A 8 31.27 36.05 -15.39
N GLN A 9 31.56 36.11 -14.09
CA GLN A 9 30.90 35.29 -13.09
C GLN A 9 29.38 35.53 -13.19
N ALA A 10 28.62 34.48 -13.52
CA ALA A 10 27.17 34.51 -13.39
C ALA A 10 26.82 34.73 -11.92
N SER A 11 26.15 35.84 -11.63
CA SER A 11 25.60 36.09 -10.30
C SER A 11 24.44 35.12 -10.05
N PHE A 12 24.66 34.13 -9.19
CA PHE A 12 23.58 33.29 -8.67
C PHE A 12 22.83 34.08 -7.60
N ALA A 13 21.87 34.91 -8.02
CA ALA A 13 20.92 35.54 -7.13
C ALA A 13 19.77 34.57 -6.86
N LEU A 14 19.74 33.94 -5.68
CA LEU A 14 18.57 33.23 -5.17
C LEU A 14 17.43 34.24 -5.00
N ARG A 15 16.49 34.25 -5.95
CA ARG A 15 15.21 34.95 -5.79
C ARG A 15 14.40 34.23 -4.71
N GLY A 16 14.39 34.78 -3.49
CA GLY A 16 13.20 34.91 -2.65
C GLY A 16 12.47 33.67 -2.14
N HIS A 17 12.95 32.45 -2.38
CA HIS A 17 12.47 31.24 -1.72
C HIS A 17 13.71 30.41 -1.36
N ASN A 18 13.97 30.20 -0.07
CA ASN A 18 14.98 29.25 0.38
C ASN A 18 14.27 27.89 0.51
N PRO A 19 14.36 26.99 -0.48
CA PRO A 19 13.74 25.68 -0.34
C PRO A 19 14.48 24.92 0.77
N ASP A 20 13.76 24.18 1.62
CA ASP A 20 14.40 23.32 2.61
C ASP A 20 15.36 22.39 1.86
N VAL A 21 16.63 22.30 2.29
CA VAL A 21 17.64 21.47 1.62
C VAL A 21 17.18 20.02 1.47
N LEU A 22 16.29 19.54 2.35
CA LEU A 22 15.68 18.22 2.29
C LEU A 22 14.72 18.05 1.12
N THR A 23 14.02 19.12 0.71
CA THR A 23 13.20 19.13 -0.52
C THR A 23 14.07 19.05 -1.78
N CYS A 24 15.32 19.53 -1.71
CA CYS A 24 16.27 19.51 -2.82
C CYS A 24 17.06 18.18 -2.94
N ILE A 25 17.12 17.36 -1.88
CA ILE A 25 17.88 16.09 -1.83
C ILE A 25 17.03 14.86 -2.23
N ALA A 26 15.75 15.04 -2.58
CA ALA A 26 14.78 13.98 -2.86
C ALA A 26 15.11 13.00 -4.03
N ASN A 27 16.30 13.06 -4.63
CA ASN A 27 16.76 12.19 -5.73
C ASN A 27 17.84 11.16 -5.33
N LEU A 28 17.85 10.70 -4.07
CA LEU A 28 18.66 9.55 -3.66
C LEU A 28 17.90 8.23 -3.83
N SER A 29 18.61 7.11 -3.68
CA SER A 29 18.14 5.74 -3.97
C SER A 29 16.72 5.42 -3.46
N ASN A 30 16.04 4.43 -4.05
CA ASN A 30 14.64 4.07 -3.72
C ASN A 30 14.35 3.88 -2.21
N ASP A 31 15.36 3.58 -1.40
CA ASP A 31 15.25 3.34 0.04
C ASP A 31 15.41 4.62 0.89
N GLU A 32 15.82 5.75 0.28
CA GLU A 32 16.14 7.03 0.93
C GLU A 32 15.16 8.14 0.55
N VAL A 33 13.87 7.81 0.39
CA VAL A 33 12.82 8.82 0.21
C VAL A 33 12.69 9.64 1.50
N PHE A 34 13.09 10.91 1.44
CA PHE A 34 12.98 11.86 2.54
C PHE A 34 11.54 12.36 2.69
N THR A 35 11.03 12.36 3.92
CA THR A 35 9.73 12.94 4.22
C THR A 35 9.78 14.46 4.14
N PRO A 36 8.89 15.10 3.37
CA PRO A 36 8.79 16.56 3.36
C PRO A 36 8.41 17.11 4.74
N PRO A 37 8.93 18.29 5.13
CA PRO A 37 8.56 18.93 6.40
C PRO A 37 7.05 19.12 6.58
N GLU A 38 6.31 19.39 5.51
CA GLU A 38 4.86 19.58 5.54
C GLU A 38 4.14 18.31 5.96
N LEU A 39 4.52 17.14 5.40
CA LEU A 39 3.95 15.86 5.80
C LEU A 39 4.35 15.50 7.23
N ALA A 40 5.61 15.73 7.60
CA ALA A 40 6.09 15.46 8.95
C ALA A 40 5.29 16.26 10.00
N ASN A 41 5.03 17.54 9.73
CA ASN A 41 4.21 18.39 10.59
C ASN A 41 2.77 17.91 10.66
N GLN A 42 2.13 17.55 9.54
CA GLN A 42 0.78 16.97 9.54
C GLN A 42 0.66 15.69 10.39
N MET A 43 1.67 14.81 10.30
CA MET A 43 1.72 13.60 11.12
C MET A 43 1.86 13.91 12.62
N LEU A 44 2.65 14.92 12.98
CA LEU A 44 2.83 15.36 14.36
C LEU A 44 1.60 16.07 14.91
N ASP A 45 0.89 16.84 14.08
CA ASP A 45 -0.38 17.48 14.43
C ASP A 45 -1.43 16.40 14.73
N THR A 46 -1.50 15.36 13.90
CA THR A 46 -2.38 14.21 14.12
C THR A 46 -2.13 13.51 15.46
N VAL A 47 -0.85 13.37 15.87
CA VAL A 47 -0.47 12.83 17.18
C VAL A 47 -0.86 13.79 18.31
N ALA A 48 -0.63 15.09 18.13
CA ALA A 48 -0.96 16.11 19.12
C ALA A 48 -2.48 16.21 19.37
N ASP A 49 -3.30 16.14 18.31
CA ASP A 49 -4.76 16.12 18.40
C ASP A 49 -5.24 14.88 19.17
N ALA A 50 -4.74 13.70 18.80
CA ALA A 50 -5.10 12.46 19.48
C ALA A 50 -4.67 12.46 20.97
N TRP A 51 -3.53 13.06 21.29
CA TRP A 51 -3.10 13.26 22.66
C TRP A 51 -4.04 14.21 23.40
N ALA A 52 -4.38 15.35 22.81
CA ALA A 52 -5.29 16.32 23.43
C ALA A 52 -6.66 15.70 23.72
N ASP A 53 -7.21 14.94 22.77
CA ASP A 53 -8.47 14.21 22.94
C ASP A 53 -8.42 13.23 24.13
N ALA A 54 -7.30 12.50 24.28
CA ALA A 54 -7.09 11.53 25.35
C ALA A 54 -6.77 12.15 26.72
N HIS A 55 -6.38 13.44 26.77
CA HIS A 55 -5.88 14.11 27.99
C HIS A 55 -6.64 15.39 28.32
N GLY A 56 -7.91 15.49 27.94
CA GLY A 56 -8.76 16.62 28.30
C GLY A 56 -8.24 17.97 27.78
N GLY A 57 -7.64 17.97 26.60
CA GLY A 57 -7.08 19.16 25.94
C GLY A 57 -5.63 19.49 26.30
N ALA A 58 -4.93 18.64 27.08
CA ALA A 58 -3.51 18.86 27.38
C ALA A 58 -2.65 18.77 26.10
N SER A 59 -1.60 19.59 26.03
CA SER A 59 -0.64 19.54 24.92
C SER A 59 0.44 18.50 25.19
N ILE A 60 0.68 17.59 24.24
CA ILE A 60 1.80 16.64 24.32
C ILE A 60 3.16 17.36 24.42
N TRP A 61 3.26 18.54 23.80
CA TRP A 61 4.48 19.34 23.74
C TRP A 61 4.83 20.04 25.06
N GLN A 62 3.91 20.04 26.04
CA GLN A 62 4.12 20.61 27.38
C GLN A 62 4.46 19.53 28.42
N ASN A 63 4.59 18.27 28.00
CA ASN A 63 4.90 17.16 28.90
C ASN A 63 6.40 16.82 28.87
N PRO A 64 7.16 17.02 29.98
CA PRO A 64 8.60 16.75 30.02
C PRO A 64 8.95 15.26 30.04
N ASP A 65 7.97 14.38 30.28
CA ASP A 65 8.18 12.94 30.45
C ASP A 65 7.88 12.14 29.18
N VAL A 66 7.27 12.75 28.15
CA VAL A 66 6.94 12.06 26.90
C VAL A 66 8.18 11.80 26.06
N THR A 67 8.27 10.60 25.51
CA THR A 67 9.39 10.13 24.71
C THR A 67 8.98 9.77 23.28
N PHE A 68 9.87 10.09 22.33
CA PHE A 68 9.66 9.93 20.89
C PHE A 68 10.78 9.10 20.26
N LEU A 69 10.42 8.22 19.34
CA LEU A 69 11.36 7.43 18.55
C LEU A 69 11.03 7.49 17.06
N ASP A 70 12.04 7.81 16.25
CA ASP A 70 12.08 7.51 14.82
C ASP A 70 13.10 6.38 14.55
N PRO A 71 12.66 5.11 14.44
CA PRO A 71 13.56 3.96 14.35
C PRO A 71 14.14 3.74 12.94
N PHE A 72 13.92 4.68 12.02
CA PHE A 72 14.44 4.67 10.66
C PHE A 72 14.64 6.10 10.16
N THR A 73 15.26 6.91 11.03
CA THR A 73 15.48 8.33 10.75
C THR A 73 16.40 8.49 9.55
N LYS A 74 15.96 9.33 8.60
CA LYS A 74 16.71 9.64 7.38
C LYS A 74 17.38 11.00 7.53
N SER A 75 16.62 12.06 7.27
CA SER A 75 17.08 13.45 7.43
C SER A 75 17.03 13.97 8.86
N GLY A 76 16.37 13.24 9.77
CA GLY A 76 16.03 13.75 11.10
C GLY A 76 14.81 14.67 11.13
N VAL A 77 14.03 14.79 10.04
CA VAL A 77 12.92 15.77 9.96
C VAL A 77 11.92 15.62 11.12
N PHE A 78 11.43 14.41 11.42
CA PHE A 78 10.51 14.21 12.54
C PHE A 78 11.12 14.63 13.88
N LEU A 79 12.36 14.20 14.15
CA LEU A 79 13.08 14.52 15.38
C LEU A 79 13.35 16.03 15.52
N ARG A 80 13.66 16.71 14.41
CA ARG A 80 13.86 18.16 14.35
C ARG A 80 12.56 18.90 14.71
N GLU A 81 11.46 18.55 14.06
CA GLU A 81 10.17 19.20 14.32
C GLU A 81 9.66 18.91 15.74
N ILE A 82 9.85 17.69 16.26
CA ILE A 82 9.56 17.34 17.66
C ILE A 82 10.38 18.20 18.63
N THR A 83 11.68 18.32 18.40
CA THR A 83 12.58 19.12 19.25
C THR A 83 12.15 20.58 19.28
N ALA A 84 11.81 21.16 18.13
CA ALA A 84 11.31 22.54 18.04
C ALA A 84 10.01 22.73 18.84
N ARG A 85 9.02 21.85 18.64
CA ARG A 85 7.72 21.91 19.34
C ARG A 85 7.87 21.74 20.85
N LEU A 86 8.73 20.82 21.32
CA LEU A 86 9.04 20.66 22.75
C LEU A 86 9.79 21.87 23.32
N THR A 87 10.70 22.47 22.54
CA THR A 87 11.45 23.66 22.99
C THR A 87 10.52 24.83 23.26
N ASP A 88 9.49 25.01 22.44
CA ASP A 88 8.47 26.03 22.66
C ASP A 88 7.48 25.61 23.77
N GLY A 89 7.00 24.37 23.74
CA GLY A 89 5.99 23.87 24.67
C GLY A 89 6.46 23.77 26.12
N LEU A 90 7.73 23.42 26.35
CA LEU A 90 8.28 23.28 27.71
C LEU A 90 8.83 24.58 28.30
N ALA A 91 8.69 25.73 27.63
CA ALA A 91 9.27 26.99 28.08
C ALA A 91 8.78 27.42 29.48
N ASP A 92 7.53 27.12 29.84
CA ASP A 92 7.00 27.43 31.17
C ASP A 92 7.44 26.40 32.24
N VAL A 93 7.75 25.17 31.84
CA VAL A 93 8.12 24.05 32.73
C VAL A 93 9.62 24.04 33.03
N ILE A 94 10.45 24.29 32.01
CA ILE A 94 11.91 24.37 32.10
C ILE A 94 12.32 25.72 31.49
N PRO A 95 12.34 26.82 32.25
CA PRO A 95 12.52 28.17 31.69
C PRO A 95 13.86 28.42 31.01
N ASP A 96 14.95 27.85 31.56
CA ASP A 96 16.27 27.97 30.96
C ASP A 96 16.35 27.20 29.63
N LEU A 97 16.73 27.89 28.55
CA LEU A 97 16.74 27.31 27.22
C LEU A 97 17.77 26.18 27.09
N GLN A 98 18.94 26.30 27.72
CA GLN A 98 19.99 25.30 27.60
C GLN A 98 19.62 24.03 28.38
N GLU A 99 19.12 24.18 29.61
CA GLU A 99 18.59 23.07 30.41
C GLU A 99 17.43 22.37 29.70
N ARG A 100 16.54 23.16 29.06
CA ARG A 100 15.40 22.63 28.29
C ARG A 100 15.85 21.84 27.07
N VAL A 101 16.76 22.39 26.26
CA VAL A 101 17.31 21.68 25.08
C VAL A 101 18.05 20.42 25.50
N ASP A 102 18.84 20.48 26.58
CA ASP A 102 19.55 19.32 27.11
C ASP A 102 18.56 18.24 27.57
N HIS A 103 17.52 18.63 28.32
CA HIS A 103 16.47 17.69 28.74
C HIS A 103 15.79 17.03 27.54
N ILE A 104 15.35 17.81 26.55
CA ILE A 104 14.66 17.31 25.36
C ILE A 104 15.54 16.31 24.60
N LEU A 105 16.78 16.69 24.28
CA LEU A 105 17.65 15.89 23.42
C LEU A 105 18.25 14.68 24.13
N THR A 106 18.44 14.74 25.45
CA THR A 106 19.00 13.61 26.21
C THR A 106 17.93 12.66 26.75
N ARG A 107 16.67 13.11 26.93
CA ARG A 107 15.62 12.32 27.59
C ARG A 107 14.34 12.10 26.78
N GLN A 108 14.05 12.88 25.74
CA GLN A 108 12.77 12.79 25.03
C GLN A 108 12.89 12.38 23.55
N VAL A 109 13.98 12.71 22.87
CA VAL A 109 14.10 12.54 21.40
C VAL A 109 15.15 11.50 21.03
N TYR A 110 14.73 10.44 20.35
CA TYR A 110 15.58 9.31 19.98
C TYR A 110 15.41 8.90 18.52
N GLY A 111 16.49 8.43 17.90
CA GLY A 111 16.47 8.00 16.50
C GLY A 111 17.45 6.88 16.18
N ILE A 112 17.10 6.05 15.19
CA ILE A 112 18.00 5.05 14.61
C ILE A 112 18.15 5.36 13.12
N GLY A 113 19.37 5.69 12.69
CA GLY A 113 19.69 5.88 11.29
C GLY A 113 19.58 4.58 10.50
N ILE A 114 19.30 4.65 9.21
CA ILE A 114 19.26 3.47 8.32
C ILE A 114 20.61 3.19 7.64
N THR A 115 21.46 4.22 7.55
CA THR A 115 22.82 4.21 7.00
C THR A 115 23.69 5.14 7.84
N GLN A 116 25.01 5.06 7.68
CA GLN A 116 25.91 5.99 8.36
C GLN A 116 25.64 7.44 7.92
N LEU A 117 25.39 7.65 6.62
CA LEU A 117 25.10 8.96 6.06
C LEU A 117 23.82 9.56 6.66
N THR A 118 22.72 8.80 6.70
CA THR A 118 21.46 9.28 7.28
C THR A 118 21.58 9.59 8.76
N ALA A 119 22.31 8.77 9.53
CA ALA A 119 22.58 9.08 10.94
C ALA A 119 23.34 10.41 11.11
N LEU A 120 24.36 10.67 10.29
CA LEU A 120 25.12 11.92 10.33
C LEU A 120 24.28 13.13 9.89
N LEU A 121 23.41 12.96 8.90
CA LEU A 121 22.45 13.99 8.48
C LEU A 121 21.46 14.30 9.59
N ALA A 122 20.84 13.28 10.19
CA ALA A 122 19.92 13.44 11.30
C ALA A 122 20.57 14.13 12.50
N ARG A 123 21.80 13.73 12.89
CA ARG A 123 22.56 14.43 13.96
C ARG A 123 22.80 15.89 13.61
N ARG A 124 23.23 16.19 12.38
CA ARG A 124 23.42 17.59 11.96
C ARG A 124 22.12 18.38 11.98
N SER A 125 20.99 17.77 11.60
CA SER A 125 19.68 18.43 11.61
C SER A 125 19.16 18.71 13.02
N VAL A 126 19.40 17.80 13.96
CA VAL A 126 18.81 17.84 15.31
C VAL A 126 19.77 18.49 16.33
N TYR A 127 21.06 18.18 16.26
CA TYR A 127 22.08 18.67 17.19
C TYR A 127 22.87 19.87 16.65
N CYS A 128 22.66 20.27 15.40
CA CYS A 128 23.53 21.21 14.66
C CYS A 128 24.98 20.73 14.49
N SER A 129 25.28 19.47 14.85
CA SER A 129 26.59 18.86 14.79
C SER A 129 26.49 17.39 14.40
N LYS A 130 27.51 16.85 13.72
CA LYS A 130 27.62 15.41 13.43
C LYS A 130 28.04 14.60 14.65
N ASP A 131 28.70 15.27 15.59
CA ASP A 131 29.16 14.77 16.88
C ASP A 131 28.36 15.50 17.97
N ALA A 132 27.55 14.74 18.71
CA ALA A 132 26.68 15.26 19.76
C ALA A 132 27.45 15.85 20.96
N THR A 133 28.73 15.49 21.12
CA THR A 133 29.64 16.05 22.12
C THR A 133 30.55 17.16 21.58
N GLY A 134 30.47 17.43 20.27
CA GLY A 134 31.28 18.44 19.61
C GLY A 134 30.91 19.87 20.05
N GLU A 135 31.85 20.80 19.88
CA GLU A 135 31.71 22.21 20.26
C GLU A 135 30.43 22.88 19.73
N HIS A 136 30.05 22.53 18.49
CA HIS A 136 28.89 23.07 17.78
C HIS A 136 27.58 22.37 18.11
N SER A 137 27.59 21.33 18.96
CA SER A 137 26.36 20.69 19.42
C SER A 137 25.54 21.65 20.25
N ILE A 138 24.23 21.75 19.98
CA ILE A 138 23.33 22.59 20.80
C ILE A 138 23.04 21.97 22.17
N ALA A 139 23.21 20.66 22.31
CA ALA A 139 23.16 19.98 23.60
C ALA A 139 24.55 19.92 24.24
N LYS A 140 24.64 20.19 25.54
CA LYS A 140 25.88 20.19 26.32
C LYS A 140 26.00 19.02 27.29
N SER A 141 24.92 18.27 27.48
CA SER A 141 24.83 17.16 28.45
C SER A 141 25.02 15.76 27.85
N PHE A 142 25.34 15.61 26.56
CA PHE A 142 25.64 14.30 25.99
C PHE A 142 27.00 13.77 26.46
N ASP A 143 27.07 12.47 26.69
CA ASP A 143 28.27 11.72 27.12
C ASP A 143 28.88 10.85 26.01
N ARG A 144 28.27 10.87 24.82
CA ARG A 144 28.65 10.05 23.65
C ARG A 144 28.43 10.80 22.35
N ASP A 145 29.33 10.60 21.38
CA ASP A 145 29.40 11.31 20.10
C ASP A 145 28.15 11.13 19.22
N TRP A 146 27.42 10.03 19.40
CA TRP A 146 26.18 9.77 18.69
C TRP A 146 24.91 10.25 19.44
N GLY A 147 25.04 10.75 20.67
CA GLY A 147 23.93 11.28 21.47
C GLY A 147 22.80 10.26 21.64
N ASN A 148 21.58 10.60 21.17
CA ASN A 148 20.43 9.69 21.05
C ASN A 148 20.04 9.38 19.59
N ILE A 149 20.93 9.64 18.61
CA ILE A 149 20.73 9.28 17.20
C ILE A 149 21.79 8.26 16.82
N TRP A 150 21.41 7.00 16.92
CA TRP A 150 22.33 5.87 16.83
C TRP A 150 22.37 5.27 15.41
N PHE A 151 23.54 4.76 15.03
CA PHE A 151 23.70 3.85 13.88
C PHE A 151 24.95 3.01 14.07
N GLU A 152 24.81 1.71 13.79
CA GLU A 152 25.92 0.79 13.56
C GLU A 152 25.56 -0.09 12.37
N ARG A 153 26.57 -0.38 11.55
CA ARG A 153 26.42 -1.29 10.42
C ARG A 153 25.97 -2.65 10.96
N THR A 154 24.79 -3.09 10.50
CA THR A 154 24.24 -4.39 10.85
C THR A 154 24.43 -5.34 9.69
N GLU A 155 24.69 -6.62 9.98
CA GLU A 155 24.89 -7.66 8.97
C GLU A 155 23.70 -8.62 8.92
N HIS A 156 23.46 -9.20 7.75
CA HIS A 156 22.43 -10.23 7.58
C HIS A 156 22.81 -11.52 8.31
N THR A 157 21.84 -12.13 8.99
CA THR A 157 21.99 -13.48 9.56
C THR A 157 21.41 -14.50 8.59
N TRP A 158 22.26 -15.26 7.91
CA TRP A 158 21.85 -16.19 6.86
C TRP A 158 21.31 -17.52 7.42
N ALA A 159 20.09 -17.88 7.02
CA ALA A 159 19.48 -19.20 7.22
C ALA A 159 19.26 -19.86 5.85
N GLY A 160 20.25 -20.62 5.39
CA GLY A 160 20.32 -21.09 4.01
C GLY A 160 20.58 -19.94 3.03
N ASP A 161 19.76 -19.83 1.99
CA ASP A 161 19.90 -18.81 0.94
C ASP A 161 19.18 -17.48 1.24
N LYS A 162 18.57 -17.35 2.43
CA LYS A 162 17.82 -16.15 2.83
C LYS A 162 18.22 -15.66 4.23
N CYS A 163 18.09 -14.36 4.46
CA CYS A 163 18.26 -13.77 5.79
C CYS A 163 17.10 -14.20 6.71
N ALA A 164 17.41 -14.61 7.94
CA ALA A 164 16.45 -15.06 8.94
C ALA A 164 15.47 -13.96 9.39
N TYR A 165 15.85 -12.69 9.27
CA TYR A 165 15.06 -11.55 9.73
C TYR A 165 14.28 -10.90 8.59
N CYS A 166 14.98 -10.38 7.57
CA CYS A 166 14.36 -9.63 6.49
C CYS A 166 13.97 -10.49 5.27
N GLY A 167 14.48 -11.73 5.17
CA GLY A 167 14.17 -12.61 4.04
C GLY A 167 14.94 -12.30 2.75
N ALA A 168 15.85 -11.31 2.79
CA ALA A 168 16.76 -10.95 1.71
C ALA A 168 17.52 -12.18 1.18
N GLY A 169 17.70 -12.27 -0.14
CA GLY A 169 18.45 -13.35 -0.76
C GLY A 169 19.97 -13.18 -0.63
N LYS A 170 20.68 -14.23 -0.23
CA LYS A 170 22.15 -14.21 -0.06
C LYS A 170 22.90 -13.85 -1.34
N SER A 171 22.37 -14.23 -2.51
CA SER A 171 22.96 -13.90 -3.82
C SER A 171 22.95 -12.39 -4.14
N GLY A 172 21.96 -11.65 -3.61
CA GLY A 172 21.84 -10.20 -3.80
C GLY A 172 22.56 -9.40 -2.73
N TYR A 173 22.52 -9.88 -1.48
CA TYR A 173 22.86 -9.11 -0.27
C TYR A 173 24.03 -9.67 0.55
N GLY A 174 24.59 -10.83 0.18
CA GLY A 174 25.83 -11.35 0.77
C GLY A 174 27.09 -10.73 0.18
N ARG A 175 27.08 -9.40 -0.09
CA ARG A 175 28.19 -8.67 -0.72
C ARG A 175 29.22 -8.22 0.32
N GLY A 176 30.41 -7.85 -0.14
CA GLY A 176 31.52 -7.38 0.72
C GLY A 176 31.30 -6.02 1.36
N ASP A 177 32.24 -5.62 2.23
CA ASP A 177 32.13 -4.51 3.17
C ASP A 177 31.94 -3.10 2.55
N GLU A 178 32.14 -2.97 1.24
CA GLU A 178 32.11 -1.68 0.51
C GLU A 178 30.69 -1.16 0.20
N LEU A 179 29.67 -2.01 0.28
CA LEU A 179 28.27 -1.63 0.00
C LEU A 179 27.43 -1.60 1.28
N GLU A 180 26.40 -0.76 1.30
CA GLU A 180 25.39 -0.76 2.36
C GLU A 180 24.73 -2.14 2.44
N THR A 181 24.52 -2.64 3.66
CA THR A 181 24.01 -4.01 3.86
C THR A 181 22.52 -4.12 3.58
N HIS A 182 21.78 -3.01 3.69
CA HIS A 182 20.32 -3.00 3.80
C HIS A 182 19.78 -3.95 4.90
N ALA A 183 20.61 -4.24 5.90
CA ALA A 183 20.19 -4.88 7.14
C ALA A 183 19.96 -3.77 8.18
N TYR A 184 18.71 -3.57 8.57
CA TYR A 184 18.35 -2.53 9.53
C TYR A 184 18.26 -3.09 10.93
N ALA A 185 19.02 -2.52 11.88
CA ALA A 185 19.14 -2.98 13.25
C ALA A 185 17.78 -3.24 13.93
N PHE A 186 16.82 -2.32 13.72
CA PHE A 186 15.50 -2.38 14.35
C PHE A 186 14.68 -3.64 14.00
N ILE A 187 14.88 -4.21 12.81
CA ILE A 187 14.20 -5.44 12.37
C ILE A 187 15.11 -6.67 12.38
N HIS A 188 16.44 -6.49 12.49
CA HIS A 188 17.45 -7.56 12.60
C HIS A 188 17.74 -7.92 14.06
N THR A 189 16.68 -8.08 14.84
CA THR A 189 16.74 -8.48 16.24
C THR A 189 15.53 -9.32 16.59
N THR A 190 15.69 -10.29 17.50
CA THR A 190 14.57 -11.00 18.10
C THR A 190 13.88 -10.15 19.17
N ASP A 191 14.63 -9.29 19.85
CA ASP A 191 14.15 -8.43 20.94
C ASP A 191 14.54 -6.96 20.67
N PRO A 192 13.62 -6.15 20.13
CA PRO A 192 13.87 -4.73 19.89
C PRO A 192 13.95 -3.92 21.21
N ARG A 193 13.31 -4.36 22.29
CA ARG A 193 13.42 -3.67 23.59
C ARG A 193 14.83 -3.83 24.17
N ALA A 194 15.38 -5.04 24.14
CA ALA A 194 16.76 -5.28 24.56
C ALA A 194 17.78 -4.59 23.64
N LEU A 195 17.47 -4.42 22.35
CA LEU A 195 18.30 -3.63 21.43
C LEU A 195 18.35 -2.16 21.88
N LEU A 196 17.19 -1.54 22.08
CA LEU A 196 17.10 -0.13 22.47
C LEU A 196 17.64 0.11 23.89
N ALA A 197 17.42 -0.83 24.81
CA ALA A 197 17.98 -0.77 26.16
C ALA A 197 19.51 -0.71 26.16
N ARG A 198 20.16 -1.47 25.26
CA ARG A 198 21.62 -1.44 25.11
C ARG A 198 22.12 -0.14 24.48
N MET A 199 21.33 0.45 23.58
CA MET A 199 21.67 1.71 22.93
C MET A 199 21.44 2.87 23.90
N PHE A 200 20.19 3.09 24.29
CA PHE A 200 19.75 4.30 24.95
C PHE A 200 19.69 4.20 26.48
N GLY A 201 19.72 2.99 27.05
CA GLY A 201 19.62 2.73 28.48
C GLY A 201 18.41 1.85 28.86
N ALA A 202 18.51 1.08 29.95
CA ALA A 202 17.56 0.02 30.31
C ALA A 202 16.11 0.49 30.56
N ASP A 203 15.89 1.76 30.87
CA ASP A 203 14.58 2.30 31.27
C ASP A 203 13.83 3.02 30.15
N VAL A 204 14.33 2.98 28.90
CA VAL A 204 13.73 3.75 27.80
C VAL A 204 12.55 3.00 27.18
N GLN A 205 11.33 3.41 27.55
CA GLN A 205 10.08 3.11 26.86
C GLN A 205 9.68 4.33 26.02
N PHE A 206 9.07 4.09 24.85
CA PHE A 206 8.67 5.16 23.93
C PHE A 206 7.16 5.34 23.91
N ASP A 207 6.68 6.55 24.16
CA ASP A 207 5.26 6.89 24.07
C ASP A 207 4.81 7.02 22.62
N VAL A 208 5.65 7.61 21.78
CA VAL A 208 5.35 7.86 20.37
C VAL A 208 6.44 7.24 19.49
N ILE A 209 6.04 6.38 18.57
CA ILE A 209 6.89 5.93 17.46
C ILE A 209 6.35 6.54 16.17
N ILE A 210 7.21 7.24 15.43
CA ILE A 210 6.80 7.98 14.24
C ILE A 210 7.87 7.93 13.15
N GLY A 211 7.47 7.83 11.89
CA GLY A 211 8.36 8.15 10.78
C GLY A 211 7.98 7.53 9.44
N ASN A 212 9.00 7.34 8.58
CA ASN A 212 8.90 6.79 7.23
C ASN A 212 9.87 5.60 7.06
N PRO A 213 9.42 4.34 7.25
CA PRO A 213 10.28 3.16 7.11
C PRO A 213 10.71 2.92 5.66
N PRO A 214 11.82 2.19 5.42
CA PRO A 214 12.14 1.63 4.11
C PRO A 214 10.99 0.77 3.57
N TYR A 215 10.68 0.90 2.27
CA TYR A 215 9.51 0.23 1.67
C TYR A 215 9.84 -1.16 1.13
N GLN A 216 10.99 -1.35 0.50
CA GLN A 216 11.32 -2.58 -0.22
C GLN A 216 12.81 -2.91 -0.06
N LEU A 217 13.17 -4.14 -0.44
CA LEU A 217 14.55 -4.56 -0.65
C LEU A 217 14.77 -4.75 -2.15
N ASP A 218 15.72 -4.02 -2.73
CA ASP A 218 16.12 -4.15 -4.12
C ASP A 218 16.91 -5.46 -4.40
N ASP A 219 16.25 -6.47 -4.96
CA ASP A 219 16.84 -7.81 -5.20
C ASP A 219 17.93 -7.85 -6.29
N GLY A 220 18.32 -6.70 -6.87
CA GLY A 220 19.48 -6.57 -7.78
C GLY A 220 19.40 -7.37 -9.09
N GLY A 221 18.25 -7.96 -9.40
CA GLY A 221 18.00 -8.78 -10.60
C GLY A 221 17.13 -8.05 -11.63
N ALA A 222 17.49 -8.15 -12.91
CA ALA A 222 16.65 -7.70 -14.01
C ALA A 222 15.33 -8.49 -14.04
N GLY A 223 14.26 -7.93 -13.46
CA GLY A 223 12.90 -8.43 -13.58
C GLY A 223 12.30 -9.19 -12.39
N SER A 224 12.96 -9.25 -11.23
CA SER A 224 12.37 -9.82 -10.00
C SER A 224 11.67 -8.74 -9.16
N SER A 225 10.39 -8.93 -8.83
CA SER A 225 9.62 -8.01 -7.99
C SER A 225 10.25 -7.87 -6.59
N ALA A 226 10.71 -6.68 -6.23
CA ALA A 226 11.23 -6.37 -4.89
C ALA A 226 10.23 -6.77 -3.79
N ALA A 227 10.74 -7.40 -2.71
CA ALA A 227 9.92 -7.80 -1.58
C ALA A 227 9.64 -6.58 -0.67
N PRO A 228 8.39 -6.39 -0.20
CA PRO A 228 8.13 -5.36 0.81
C PRO A 228 8.86 -5.69 2.11
N ILE A 229 9.33 -4.65 2.80
CA ILE A 229 10.00 -4.76 4.11
C ILE A 229 9.33 -3.89 5.19
N TYR A 230 8.51 -2.90 4.79
CA TYR A 230 7.85 -1.97 5.72
C TYR A 230 6.95 -2.67 6.74
N ASP A 231 6.38 -3.83 6.38
CA ASP A 231 5.56 -4.66 7.27
C ASP A 231 6.32 -5.07 8.52
N LYS A 232 7.61 -5.43 8.37
CA LYS A 232 8.47 -5.83 9.49
C LYS A 232 8.76 -4.67 10.43
N PHE A 233 8.93 -3.46 9.89
CA PHE A 233 9.11 -2.26 10.68
C PHE A 233 7.85 -1.92 11.47
N VAL A 234 6.68 -1.99 10.83
CA VAL A 234 5.38 -1.76 11.49
C VAL A 234 5.16 -2.78 12.61
N GLU A 235 5.41 -4.06 12.36
CA GLU A 235 5.25 -5.13 13.36
C GLU A 235 6.20 -4.96 14.54
N LYS A 236 7.49 -4.64 14.28
CA LYS A 236 8.46 -4.36 15.35
C LYS A 236 8.07 -3.13 16.14
N ALA A 237 7.67 -2.04 15.49
CA ALA A 237 7.21 -0.83 16.16
C ALA A 237 5.96 -1.10 17.02
N ARG A 238 4.99 -1.86 16.54
CA ARG A 238 3.82 -2.27 17.33
C ARG A 238 4.21 -3.14 18.53
N SER A 239 5.20 -4.02 18.40
CA SER A 239 5.67 -4.88 19.51
C SER A 239 6.37 -4.10 20.64
N MET A 240 6.83 -2.88 20.36
CA MET A 240 7.32 -1.94 21.36
C MET A 240 6.21 -1.38 22.26
N ASP A 241 4.94 -1.65 21.92
CA ASP A 241 3.75 -1.21 22.64
C ASP A 241 3.76 0.29 22.97
N PRO A 242 4.04 1.17 21.98
CA PRO A 242 3.97 2.60 22.19
C PRO A 242 2.53 3.00 22.51
N ARG A 243 2.31 4.22 22.97
CA ARG A 243 0.96 4.76 23.07
C ARG A 243 0.41 5.12 21.69
N TYR A 244 1.25 5.80 20.89
CA TYR A 244 0.94 6.19 19.53
C TYR A 244 1.98 5.65 18.56
N LEU A 245 1.51 5.12 17.43
CA LEU A 245 2.34 4.73 16.30
C LEU A 245 1.82 5.44 15.05
N SER A 246 2.64 6.30 14.44
CA SER A 246 2.26 7.08 13.26
C SER A 246 3.26 6.89 12.12
N LEU A 247 2.92 6.11 11.10
CA LEU A 247 3.85 5.78 10.01
C LEU A 247 3.28 6.11 8.63
N VAL A 248 4.15 6.56 7.72
CA VAL A 248 3.86 6.64 6.28
C VAL A 248 4.37 5.37 5.58
N ILE A 249 3.50 4.61 4.92
CA ILE A 249 3.82 3.34 4.25
C ILE A 249 3.08 3.21 2.91
N PRO A 250 3.47 2.31 2.00
CA PRO A 250 2.73 2.05 0.76
C PRO A 250 1.31 1.53 1.04
N ALA A 251 0.29 1.96 0.29
CA ALA A 251 -1.11 1.59 0.53
C ALA A 251 -1.51 0.20 -0.04
N ARG A 252 -0.60 -0.49 -0.72
CA ARG A 252 -0.89 -1.77 -1.42
C ARG A 252 -1.41 -2.88 -0.49
N TRP A 253 -1.10 -2.82 0.81
CA TRP A 253 -1.53 -3.80 1.80
C TRP A 253 -3.04 -3.81 2.05
N TYR A 254 -3.78 -2.77 1.67
CA TYR A 254 -5.24 -2.69 1.82
C TYR A 254 -5.97 -3.93 1.29
N ALA A 255 -5.54 -4.40 0.12
CA ALA A 255 -6.26 -5.41 -0.62
C ALA A 255 -5.37 -6.52 -1.17
N GLY A 256 -4.06 -6.49 -0.89
CA GLY A 256 -3.15 -7.60 -1.16
C GLY A 256 -1.69 -7.25 -0.93
N GLY A 257 -0.82 -7.68 -1.84
CA GLY A 257 0.63 -7.51 -1.71
C GLY A 257 1.36 -8.83 -1.46
N LYS A 258 2.43 -9.05 -2.22
CA LYS A 258 3.21 -10.28 -2.18
C LYS A 258 3.88 -10.41 -0.80
N GLY A 259 3.54 -11.47 -0.07
CA GLY A 259 4.10 -11.74 1.26
C GLY A 259 3.41 -11.00 2.41
N LEU A 260 2.38 -10.18 2.15
CA LEU A 260 1.73 -9.34 3.16
C LEU A 260 0.44 -9.91 3.75
N GLY A 261 0.16 -11.21 3.54
CA GLY A 261 -1.12 -11.81 3.91
C GLY A 261 -1.44 -11.73 5.40
N GLU A 262 -0.48 -12.14 6.25
CA GLU A 262 -0.62 -12.11 7.71
C GLU A 262 -0.61 -10.67 8.24
N PHE A 263 0.36 -9.87 7.80
CA PHE A 263 0.45 -8.44 8.10
C PHE A 263 -0.88 -7.71 7.83
N ARG A 264 -1.44 -7.88 6.63
CA ARG A 264 -2.73 -7.31 6.23
C ARG A 264 -3.86 -7.79 7.15
N ALA A 265 -3.96 -9.09 7.38
CA ALA A 265 -5.02 -9.64 8.24
C ALA A 265 -4.92 -9.08 9.67
N GLY A 266 -3.71 -8.89 10.19
CA GLY A 266 -3.45 -8.30 11.51
C GLY A 266 -3.73 -6.81 11.57
N MET A 267 -3.40 -6.04 10.53
CA MET A 267 -3.69 -4.60 10.47
C MET A 267 -5.18 -4.31 10.29
N LEU A 268 -5.86 -5.01 9.37
CA LEU A 268 -7.27 -4.78 9.05
C LEU A 268 -8.23 -5.13 10.21
N ARG A 269 -7.83 -6.07 11.08
CA ARG A 269 -8.61 -6.47 12.26
C ARG A 269 -8.26 -5.67 13.52
N ASP A 270 -7.21 -4.84 13.47
CA ASP A 270 -6.82 -4.06 14.63
C ASP A 270 -7.66 -2.78 14.72
N GLY A 271 -8.59 -2.73 15.68
CA GLY A 271 -9.42 -1.56 15.96
C GLY A 271 -8.64 -0.35 16.49
N ARG A 272 -7.33 -0.49 16.75
CA ARG A 272 -6.48 0.60 17.23
C ARG A 272 -5.95 1.51 16.12
N ILE A 273 -6.16 1.19 14.83
CA ILE A 273 -5.92 2.17 13.76
C ILE A 273 -7.05 3.20 13.80
N ARG A 274 -6.76 4.41 14.27
CA ARG A 274 -7.77 5.47 14.50
C ARG A 274 -7.86 6.46 13.36
N GLN A 275 -6.78 6.67 12.63
CA GLN A 275 -6.77 7.52 11.45
C GLN A 275 -6.02 6.84 10.31
N LEU A 276 -6.51 7.03 9.10
CA LEU A 276 -5.90 6.59 7.86
C LEU A 276 -6.04 7.70 6.81
N GLN A 277 -4.94 8.40 6.54
CA GLN A 277 -4.82 9.36 5.46
C GLN A 277 -4.32 8.62 4.22
N ASP A 278 -5.19 8.45 3.23
CA ASP A 278 -4.95 7.73 1.99
C ASP A 278 -4.58 8.68 0.86
N TYR A 279 -3.46 8.42 0.18
CA TYR A 279 -3.01 9.17 -0.99
C TYR A 279 -2.89 8.20 -2.18
N PRO A 280 -3.90 8.14 -3.07
CA PRO A 280 -3.87 7.33 -4.28
C PRO A 280 -2.72 7.65 -5.22
N ASP A 281 -2.40 8.94 -5.37
CA ASP A 281 -1.25 9.41 -6.11
C ASP A 281 -0.10 9.71 -5.14
N THR A 282 1.05 9.06 -5.34
CA THR A 282 2.21 9.25 -4.47
C THR A 282 2.92 10.57 -4.71
N THR A 283 2.71 11.19 -5.87
CA THR A 283 3.31 12.48 -6.21
C THR A 283 2.71 13.64 -5.42
N ASP A 284 1.51 13.46 -4.84
CA ASP A 284 0.89 14.41 -3.91
C ASP A 284 1.73 14.60 -2.63
N VAL A 285 2.54 13.61 -2.27
CA VAL A 285 3.37 13.64 -1.05
C VAL A 285 4.86 13.60 -1.38
N PHE A 286 5.27 12.81 -2.37
CA PHE A 286 6.66 12.63 -2.77
C PHE A 286 6.82 12.95 -4.26
N PRO A 287 7.04 14.24 -4.62
CA PRO A 287 7.25 14.63 -6.00
C PRO A 287 8.41 13.86 -6.64
N GLY A 288 8.18 13.27 -7.82
CA GLY A 288 9.17 12.47 -8.54
C GLY A 288 9.24 10.98 -8.14
N VAL A 289 8.56 10.57 -7.07
CA VAL A 289 8.46 9.16 -6.67
C VAL A 289 7.15 8.56 -7.18
N ASN A 290 7.25 7.51 -8.01
CA ASN A 290 6.10 6.76 -8.49
C ASN A 290 6.00 5.41 -7.77
N ASN A 291 5.38 5.42 -6.59
CA ASN A 291 5.07 4.23 -5.83
C ASN A 291 3.67 3.74 -6.23
N ARG A 292 3.62 2.84 -7.22
CA ARG A 292 2.36 2.28 -7.75
C ARG A 292 1.46 1.74 -6.63
N GLY A 293 0.22 2.21 -6.58
CA GLY A 293 -0.79 1.83 -5.59
C GLY A 293 -1.04 2.87 -4.50
N GLY A 294 -0.26 3.94 -4.45
CA GLY A 294 -0.42 5.01 -3.46
C GLY A 294 0.34 4.75 -2.16
N ILE A 295 0.31 5.73 -1.27
CA ILE A 295 0.80 5.62 0.10
C ILE A 295 -0.31 5.95 1.09
N CYS A 296 -0.10 5.60 2.34
CA CYS A 296 -0.96 5.99 3.44
C CYS A 296 -0.16 6.42 4.65
N VAL A 297 -0.70 7.35 5.40
CA VAL A 297 -0.29 7.66 6.77
C VAL A 297 -1.36 7.09 7.68
N PHE A 298 -0.98 6.31 8.69
CA PHE A 298 -1.92 5.86 9.70
C PHE A 298 -1.50 6.32 11.09
N LEU A 299 -2.48 6.62 11.95
CA LEU A 299 -2.29 6.73 13.40
C LEU A 299 -2.89 5.49 14.05
N TRP A 300 -2.06 4.74 14.76
CA TRP A 300 -2.47 3.68 15.66
C TRP A 300 -2.36 4.19 17.10
N ASP A 301 -3.42 3.97 17.87
CA ASP A 301 -3.56 4.40 19.27
C ASP A 301 -3.86 3.17 20.12
N ARG A 302 -2.92 2.83 21.02
CA ARG A 302 -2.99 1.63 21.86
C ARG A 302 -4.26 1.58 22.70
N ASP A 303 -4.64 2.74 23.26
CA ASP A 303 -5.56 2.84 24.40
C ASP A 303 -7.00 3.14 23.96
N HIS A 304 -7.23 3.51 22.69
CA HIS A 304 -8.54 3.94 22.19
C HIS A 304 -9.07 3.15 20.99
N PRO A 305 -9.25 1.82 21.05
CA PRO A 305 -9.78 1.05 19.90
C PRO A 305 -11.19 1.52 19.46
N GLY A 306 -11.46 1.53 18.14
CA GLY A 306 -12.76 1.86 17.57
C GLY A 306 -12.76 2.02 16.04
N ALA A 307 -13.76 2.73 15.49
CA ALA A 307 -13.87 3.03 14.06
C ALA A 307 -12.80 4.01 13.55
N THR A 308 -12.16 3.70 12.44
CA THR A 308 -11.09 4.50 11.84
C THR A 308 -11.65 5.68 11.06
N GLN A 309 -11.07 6.86 11.23
CA GLN A 309 -11.28 7.98 10.33
C GLN A 309 -10.46 7.75 9.04
N VAL A 310 -11.13 7.41 7.95
CA VAL A 310 -10.54 7.19 6.63
C VAL A 310 -10.73 8.43 5.77
N THR A 311 -9.63 9.08 5.39
CA THR A 311 -9.62 10.32 4.61
C THR A 311 -8.81 10.12 3.34
N THR A 312 -9.38 10.44 2.19
CA THR A 312 -8.71 10.35 0.88
C THR A 312 -8.26 11.74 0.44
N HIS A 313 -7.00 11.83 0.01
CA HIS A 313 -6.37 13.03 -0.53
C HIS A 313 -6.05 12.83 -2.01
N GLU A 314 -6.46 13.76 -2.86
CA GLU A 314 -6.12 13.75 -4.29
C GLU A 314 -5.88 15.18 -4.78
N GLY A 315 -4.76 15.40 -5.48
CA GLY A 315 -4.38 16.72 -6.00
C GLY A 315 -4.19 17.75 -4.89
N GLY A 316 -3.64 17.31 -3.74
CA GLY A 316 -3.40 18.14 -2.56
C GLY A 316 -4.66 18.59 -1.81
N ARG A 317 -5.81 17.93 -2.01
CA ARG A 317 -7.07 18.24 -1.34
C ARG A 317 -7.72 17.00 -0.76
N ILE A 318 -8.44 17.17 0.35
CA ILE A 318 -9.32 16.12 0.88
C ILE A 318 -10.52 15.98 -0.06
N THR A 319 -10.68 14.81 -0.68
CA THR A 319 -11.81 14.49 -1.56
C THR A 319 -12.89 13.67 -0.86
N SER A 320 -12.53 12.94 0.19
CA SER A 320 -13.46 12.09 0.94
C SER A 320 -13.01 11.93 2.38
N SER A 321 -13.95 11.82 3.33
CA SER A 321 -13.64 11.48 4.73
C SER A 321 -14.82 10.78 5.40
N SER A 322 -14.56 9.69 6.12
CA SER A 322 -15.60 8.89 6.80
C SER A 322 -15.05 8.13 8.01
N SER A 323 -15.86 7.99 9.05
CA SER A 323 -15.55 7.14 10.21
C SER A 323 -16.17 5.75 10.02
N ARG A 324 -15.33 4.71 9.94
CA ARG A 324 -15.72 3.34 9.56
C ARG A 324 -14.68 2.30 10.01
N PRO A 325 -15.02 1.01 10.15
CA PRO A 325 -14.01 0.00 10.46
C PRO A 325 -12.98 -0.15 9.32
N MET A 326 -11.76 -0.58 9.69
CA MET A 326 -10.75 -1.02 8.71
C MET A 326 -11.19 -2.28 7.95
N LEU A 327 -12.08 -3.09 8.52
CA LEU A 327 -12.61 -4.27 7.87
C LEU A 327 -14.11 -4.34 8.09
N GLU A 328 -14.86 -4.18 7.00
CA GLU A 328 -16.31 -4.31 7.02
C GLU A 328 -16.72 -5.77 7.27
N PRO A 329 -17.76 -6.02 8.08
CA PRO A 329 -18.20 -7.38 8.37
C PRO A 329 -18.48 -8.19 7.08
N GLY A 330 -17.93 -9.39 7.01
CA GLY A 330 -18.07 -10.27 5.84
C GLY A 330 -17.06 -10.04 4.71
N LEU A 331 -16.18 -9.02 4.81
CA LEU A 331 -15.07 -8.81 3.88
C LEU A 331 -13.74 -9.30 4.47
N ASP A 332 -12.76 -9.53 3.59
CA ASP A 332 -11.37 -9.89 3.94
C ASP A 332 -10.34 -8.85 3.47
N THR A 333 -10.85 -7.75 2.91
CA THR A 333 -10.12 -6.76 2.12
C THR A 333 -10.70 -5.38 2.41
N PHE A 334 -9.84 -4.37 2.53
CA PHE A 334 -10.26 -2.98 2.72
C PHE A 334 -10.78 -2.37 1.41
N VAL A 335 -12.01 -1.84 1.44
CA VAL A 335 -12.61 -1.13 0.31
C VAL A 335 -12.11 0.31 0.31
N ARG A 336 -10.99 0.59 -0.38
CA ARG A 336 -10.25 1.87 -0.30
C ARG A 336 -11.10 3.15 -0.19
N TYR A 337 -12.04 3.35 -1.12
CA TYR A 337 -12.82 4.59 -1.23
C TYR A 337 -14.14 4.52 -0.47
N ASN A 338 -14.55 5.62 0.17
CA ASN A 338 -15.80 5.71 0.90
C ASN A 338 -17.02 5.64 -0.04
N GLU A 339 -16.94 6.30 -1.20
CA GLU A 339 -17.98 6.30 -2.22
C GLU A 339 -18.16 4.88 -2.80
N GLY A 340 -17.06 4.16 -3.01
CA GLY A 340 -17.11 2.76 -3.45
C GLY A 340 -17.74 1.84 -2.41
N LEU A 341 -17.53 2.13 -1.13
CA LEU A 341 -18.17 1.42 -0.03
C LEU A 341 -19.68 1.73 0.04
N ASP A 342 -20.09 2.98 -0.18
CA ASP A 342 -21.50 3.35 -0.20
C ASP A 342 -22.24 2.73 -1.39
N ILE A 343 -21.60 2.64 -2.56
CA ILE A 343 -22.12 1.88 -3.70
C ILE A 343 -22.29 0.41 -3.33
N LEU A 344 -21.28 -0.21 -2.70
CA LEU A 344 -21.37 -1.61 -2.26
C LEU A 344 -22.54 -1.82 -1.27
N ARG A 345 -22.75 -0.90 -0.31
CA ARG A 345 -23.88 -0.95 0.64
C ARG A 345 -25.22 -0.94 -0.09
N LYS A 346 -25.40 -0.11 -1.12
CA LYS A 346 -26.62 -0.08 -1.95
C LYS A 346 -26.86 -1.43 -2.64
N VAL A 347 -25.80 -2.01 -3.21
CA VAL A 347 -25.88 -3.31 -3.88
C VAL A 347 -26.26 -4.43 -2.90
N VAL A 348 -25.59 -4.50 -1.75
CA VAL A 348 -25.87 -5.53 -0.73
C VAL A 348 -27.27 -5.36 -0.14
N ALA A 349 -27.75 -4.14 0.07
CA ALA A 349 -29.11 -3.90 0.56
C ALA A 349 -30.20 -4.49 -0.36
N VAL A 350 -29.96 -4.52 -1.68
CA VAL A 350 -30.87 -5.12 -2.66
C VAL A 350 -30.70 -6.64 -2.73
N GLU A 351 -29.47 -7.13 -2.76
CA GLU A 351 -29.18 -8.57 -2.94
C GLU A 351 -29.30 -9.38 -1.64
N ARG A 352 -29.33 -8.71 -0.48
CA ARG A 352 -29.41 -9.31 0.85
C ARG A 352 -30.40 -8.54 1.75
N PRO A 353 -31.72 -8.69 1.54
CA PRO A 353 -32.72 -7.95 2.32
C PRO A 353 -32.74 -8.32 3.82
N ALA A 354 -32.28 -9.53 4.18
CA ALA A 354 -32.13 -9.96 5.56
C ALA A 354 -30.86 -9.32 6.15
N SER A 355 -31.04 -8.26 6.94
CA SER A 355 -29.94 -7.54 7.60
C SER A 355 -29.36 -8.34 8.76
N ASP A 356 -28.27 -9.04 8.51
CA ASP A 356 -27.40 -9.62 9.54
C ASP A 356 -26.12 -8.79 9.73
N GLY A 357 -26.07 -7.59 9.17
CA GLY A 357 -24.95 -6.66 9.25
C GLY A 357 -23.75 -6.99 8.36
N LEU A 358 -23.81 -8.05 7.52
CA LEU A 358 -22.73 -8.39 6.60
C LEU A 358 -22.77 -7.55 5.33
N LEU A 359 -21.59 -7.11 4.88
CA LEU A 359 -21.40 -6.38 3.62
C LEU A 359 -20.94 -7.29 2.47
N SER A 360 -21.11 -8.61 2.61
CA SER A 360 -20.86 -9.58 1.56
C SER A 360 -22.15 -10.04 0.89
N LEU A 361 -22.06 -10.32 -0.41
CA LEU A 361 -23.17 -10.91 -1.16
C LEU A 361 -23.41 -12.37 -0.71
N PRO A 362 -24.67 -12.83 -0.64
CA PRO A 362 -24.99 -14.24 -0.45
C PRO A 362 -24.25 -15.13 -1.48
N PRO A 363 -23.74 -16.32 -1.09
CA PRO A 363 -22.93 -17.14 -2.00
C PRO A 363 -23.60 -17.49 -3.34
N ASP A 364 -24.92 -17.67 -3.35
CA ASP A 364 -25.73 -17.93 -4.55
C ASP A 364 -25.87 -16.71 -5.48
N ARG A 365 -25.69 -15.51 -4.94
CA ARG A 365 -25.71 -14.23 -5.64
C ARG A 365 -24.34 -13.75 -6.10
N GLN A 366 -23.24 -14.37 -5.66
CA GLN A 366 -21.90 -13.95 -6.08
C GLN A 366 -21.60 -14.40 -7.51
N PHE A 367 -21.18 -13.47 -8.37
CA PHE A 367 -20.74 -13.80 -9.74
C PHE A 367 -19.52 -14.72 -9.74
N SER A 368 -18.68 -14.62 -8.71
CA SER A 368 -17.55 -15.54 -8.48
C SER A 368 -17.95 -17.01 -8.57
N ARG A 369 -19.19 -17.41 -8.25
CA ARG A 369 -19.64 -18.80 -8.35
C ARG A 369 -19.61 -19.35 -9.78
N LEU A 370 -19.79 -18.47 -10.77
CA LEU A 370 -19.76 -18.81 -12.20
C LEU A 370 -18.33 -18.86 -12.73
N VAL A 371 -17.35 -18.33 -12.00
CA VAL A 371 -15.97 -18.21 -12.45
C VAL A 371 -15.15 -19.41 -11.98
N SER A 372 -14.41 -20.03 -12.90
CA SER A 372 -13.52 -21.14 -12.60
C SER A 372 -12.31 -20.70 -11.78
N ALA A 373 -11.66 -21.66 -11.13
CA ALA A 373 -10.27 -21.46 -10.68
C ALA A 373 -9.31 -21.33 -11.89
N ARG A 374 -8.04 -20.97 -11.61
CA ARG A 374 -6.96 -21.01 -12.61
C ARG A 374 -6.79 -22.44 -13.13
N LYS A 375 -6.39 -22.59 -14.40
CA LYS A 375 -6.27 -23.88 -15.11
C LYS A 375 -7.60 -24.66 -15.16
N PRO A 376 -8.68 -24.08 -15.72
CA PRO A 376 -10.01 -24.71 -15.76
C PRO A 376 -10.02 -26.10 -16.39
N PHE A 377 -9.13 -26.35 -17.36
CA PHE A 377 -9.01 -27.62 -18.08
C PHE A 377 -7.70 -28.38 -17.79
N GLY A 378 -6.91 -27.94 -16.80
CA GLY A 378 -5.60 -28.53 -16.47
C GLY A 378 -4.46 -28.15 -17.43
N LEU A 379 -4.74 -27.28 -18.41
CA LEU A 379 -3.81 -26.93 -19.49
C LEU A 379 -3.00 -25.69 -19.10
N ASP A 380 -1.67 -25.80 -19.10
CA ASP A 380 -0.77 -24.69 -18.77
C ASP A 380 -0.47 -23.77 -19.98
N THR A 381 0.24 -22.67 -19.71
CA THR A 381 0.65 -21.67 -20.70
C THR A 381 1.60 -22.21 -21.79
N LYS A 382 2.33 -23.29 -21.49
CA LYS A 382 3.30 -23.92 -22.40
C LYS A 382 2.64 -24.95 -23.30
N MET A 383 1.43 -25.40 -22.97
CA MET A 383 0.70 -26.35 -23.78
C MET A 383 0.52 -25.85 -25.22
N ARG A 384 0.78 -26.73 -26.17
CA ARG A 384 0.59 -26.53 -27.60
C ARG A 384 -0.20 -27.70 -28.17
N GLY A 385 -1.02 -27.40 -29.17
CA GLY A 385 -1.75 -28.40 -29.94
C GLY A 385 -1.34 -28.41 -31.41
N ALA A 386 -2.12 -29.11 -32.23
CA ALA A 386 -2.00 -29.04 -33.67
C ALA A 386 -2.49 -27.67 -34.18
N SER A 387 -1.91 -27.18 -35.28
CA SER A 387 -2.33 -25.93 -35.93
C SER A 387 -3.62 -26.09 -36.75
N ALA A 388 -4.01 -27.32 -37.07
CA ALA A 388 -5.22 -27.66 -37.83
C ALA A 388 -6.07 -28.67 -37.07
N SER A 389 -7.40 -28.55 -37.24
CA SER A 389 -8.37 -29.45 -36.61
C SER A 389 -8.33 -30.86 -37.20
N ARG A 390 -8.69 -31.85 -36.38
CA ARG A 390 -8.91 -33.25 -36.77
C ARG A 390 -10.25 -33.72 -36.21
N PRO A 391 -10.90 -34.73 -36.80
CA PRO A 391 -12.12 -35.30 -36.24
C PRO A 391 -11.93 -35.69 -34.77
N GLY A 392 -12.84 -35.21 -33.91
CA GLY A 392 -12.82 -35.48 -32.46
C GLY A 392 -11.87 -34.60 -31.63
N TYR A 393 -11.11 -33.68 -32.24
CA TYR A 393 -10.26 -32.75 -31.49
C TYR A 393 -11.08 -31.59 -30.90
N LEU A 394 -10.65 -31.12 -29.73
CA LEU A 394 -11.12 -29.91 -29.08
C LEU A 394 -10.36 -28.68 -29.57
N ARG A 395 -11.02 -27.53 -29.59
CA ARG A 395 -10.41 -26.25 -29.95
C ARG A 395 -9.93 -25.55 -28.68
N MET A 396 -8.61 -25.38 -28.54
CA MET A 396 -7.96 -24.82 -27.35
C MET A 396 -7.55 -23.37 -27.59
N TYR A 397 -8.14 -22.45 -26.82
CA TYR A 397 -7.76 -21.05 -26.77
C TYR A 397 -6.55 -20.85 -25.86
N ARG A 398 -5.54 -20.12 -26.34
CA ARG A 398 -4.34 -19.77 -25.57
C ARG A 398 -3.93 -18.34 -25.87
N ASN A 399 -2.99 -17.80 -25.08
CA ASN A 399 -2.38 -16.53 -25.43
C ASN A 399 -1.77 -16.61 -26.85
N GLY A 400 -2.13 -15.64 -27.69
CA GLY A 400 -1.67 -15.53 -29.07
C GLY A 400 -2.26 -16.54 -30.07
N GLY A 401 -3.40 -17.20 -29.78
CA GLY A 401 -4.13 -17.94 -30.81
C GLY A 401 -4.91 -19.17 -30.34
N ILE A 402 -5.27 -20.01 -31.31
CA ILE A 402 -6.05 -21.24 -31.14
C ILE A 402 -5.22 -22.42 -31.66
N ASP A 403 -5.13 -23.49 -30.87
CA ASP A 403 -4.62 -24.80 -31.32
C ASP A 403 -5.73 -25.86 -31.17
N TYR A 404 -5.48 -27.07 -31.66
CA TYR A 404 -6.40 -28.21 -31.56
C TYR A 404 -5.76 -29.36 -30.77
N ILE A 405 -6.49 -29.93 -29.81
CA ILE A 405 -5.98 -30.98 -28.91
C ILE A 405 -6.93 -32.17 -28.83
N GLU A 406 -6.39 -33.34 -28.49
CA GLU A 406 -7.21 -34.52 -28.19
C GLU A 406 -7.96 -34.35 -26.87
N PRO A 407 -9.22 -34.81 -26.75
CA PRO A 407 -9.99 -34.73 -25.51
C PRO A 407 -9.29 -35.38 -24.30
N ALA A 408 -8.48 -36.41 -24.54
CA ALA A 408 -7.71 -37.10 -23.50
C ALA A 408 -6.69 -36.18 -22.79
N ARG A 409 -6.29 -35.06 -23.41
CA ARG A 409 -5.39 -34.05 -22.80
C ARG A 409 -6.05 -33.22 -21.71
N VAL A 410 -7.38 -33.22 -21.63
CA VAL A 410 -8.14 -32.50 -20.61
C VAL A 410 -8.35 -33.43 -19.42
N GLU A 411 -7.69 -33.12 -18.31
CA GLU A 411 -7.72 -33.95 -17.09
C GLU A 411 -8.79 -33.49 -16.10
N VAL A 412 -9.13 -32.20 -16.11
CA VAL A 412 -10.11 -31.57 -15.21
C VAL A 412 -11.08 -30.70 -16.01
N GLY A 413 -12.24 -30.36 -15.44
CA GLY A 413 -13.21 -29.48 -16.09
C GLY A 413 -13.89 -30.10 -17.32
N ARG A 414 -13.93 -31.43 -17.42
CA ARG A 414 -14.49 -32.15 -18.59
C ARG A 414 -15.96 -31.84 -18.81
N GLU A 415 -16.70 -31.60 -17.74
CA GLU A 415 -18.10 -31.18 -17.76
C GLU A 415 -18.32 -29.85 -18.50
N LEU A 416 -17.31 -28.97 -18.54
CA LEU A 416 -17.39 -27.68 -19.22
C LEU A 416 -17.17 -27.81 -20.73
N ILE A 417 -16.62 -28.92 -21.23
CA ILE A 417 -16.35 -29.13 -22.67
C ILE A 417 -17.66 -29.08 -23.47
N GLY A 418 -18.72 -29.71 -22.95
CA GLY A 418 -20.04 -29.78 -23.58
C GLY A 418 -20.91 -28.54 -23.37
N ALA A 419 -20.42 -27.53 -22.65
CA ALA A 419 -21.24 -26.39 -22.22
C ALA A 419 -20.98 -25.13 -23.04
N VAL A 420 -22.02 -24.30 -23.18
CA VAL A 420 -21.87 -22.90 -23.56
C VAL A 420 -21.31 -22.13 -22.38
N LYS A 421 -20.27 -21.32 -22.62
CA LYS A 421 -19.48 -20.66 -21.57
C LYS A 421 -18.75 -19.44 -22.14
N LEU A 422 -18.13 -18.66 -21.27
CA LEU A 422 -17.25 -17.55 -21.67
C LEU A 422 -15.80 -17.86 -21.31
N PHE A 423 -14.87 -17.41 -22.15
CA PHE A 423 -13.46 -17.29 -21.78
C PHE A 423 -13.11 -15.83 -21.50
N VAL A 424 -12.51 -15.59 -20.34
CA VAL A 424 -12.09 -14.27 -19.88
C VAL A 424 -10.58 -14.32 -19.60
N PRO A 425 -9.76 -13.45 -20.19
CA PRO A 425 -8.33 -13.44 -19.91
C PRO A 425 -8.03 -13.35 -18.42
N TYR A 426 -7.08 -14.17 -17.95
CA TYR A 426 -6.68 -14.22 -16.55
C TYR A 426 -5.94 -12.94 -16.09
N ALA A 427 -5.32 -12.23 -17.04
CA ALA A 427 -4.66 -10.96 -16.81
C ALA A 427 -5.53 -9.82 -17.37
N SER A 428 -5.71 -8.80 -16.54
CA SER A 428 -6.32 -7.53 -16.89
C SER A 428 -5.44 -6.77 -17.90
N PRO A 429 -6.05 -6.12 -18.91
CA PRO A 429 -5.33 -5.38 -19.96
C PRO A 429 -5.01 -3.93 -19.56
N GLY A 430 -5.59 -3.42 -18.47
CA GLY A 430 -5.45 -2.03 -18.07
C GLY A 430 -4.03 -1.65 -17.66
N SER A 431 -3.64 -0.42 -18.01
CA SER A 431 -2.47 0.26 -17.45
C SER A 431 -2.70 0.65 -15.99
N ASP A 432 -1.68 1.24 -15.37
CA ASP A 432 -1.76 1.75 -14.00
C ASP A 432 -2.52 3.10 -13.91
N ASP A 433 -2.80 3.74 -15.05
CA ASP A 433 -3.49 5.04 -15.13
C ASP A 433 -5.01 4.88 -15.22
N TYR A 434 -5.73 5.67 -14.41
CA TYR A 434 -7.19 5.73 -14.45
C TYR A 434 -7.71 6.74 -15.51
N PRO A 435 -8.87 6.48 -16.13
CA PRO A 435 -9.64 5.24 -16.07
C PRO A 435 -9.00 4.13 -16.90
N HIS A 436 -8.92 2.91 -16.38
CA HIS A 436 -8.32 1.77 -17.09
C HIS A 436 -9.34 0.69 -17.44
N LEU A 437 -8.92 -0.19 -18.34
CA LEU A 437 -9.71 -1.34 -18.76
C LEU A 437 -9.52 -2.49 -17.76
N VAL A 438 -10.51 -2.73 -16.90
CA VAL A 438 -10.43 -3.77 -15.84
C VAL A 438 -10.42 -5.18 -16.42
N LEU A 439 -11.25 -5.44 -17.42
CA LEU A 439 -11.38 -6.74 -18.08
C LEU A 439 -11.22 -6.59 -19.59
N SER A 440 -10.65 -7.60 -20.24
CA SER A 440 -10.78 -7.74 -21.69
C SER A 440 -12.18 -8.24 -22.05
N ARG A 441 -12.58 -8.02 -23.30
CA ARG A 441 -13.84 -8.52 -23.85
C ARG A 441 -13.96 -10.04 -23.65
N PRO A 442 -15.00 -10.55 -22.97
CA PRO A 442 -15.24 -11.99 -22.87
C PRO A 442 -15.45 -12.62 -24.26
N ILE A 443 -15.03 -13.88 -24.40
CA ILE A 443 -15.22 -14.65 -25.63
C ILE A 443 -16.33 -15.67 -25.38
N VAL A 444 -17.45 -15.57 -26.09
CA VAL A 444 -18.52 -16.56 -26.05
C VAL A 444 -18.06 -17.80 -26.82
N VAL A 445 -18.09 -18.96 -26.18
CA VAL A 445 -17.62 -20.23 -26.76
C VAL A 445 -18.62 -21.35 -26.53
N GLY A 446 -18.59 -22.34 -27.41
CA GLY A 446 -19.57 -23.43 -27.46
C GLY A 446 -19.02 -24.78 -26.99
N THR A 447 -19.71 -25.83 -27.44
CA THR A 447 -19.29 -27.22 -27.23
C THR A 447 -17.98 -27.49 -27.96
N GLY A 448 -17.05 -28.19 -27.30
CA GLY A 448 -15.76 -28.57 -27.88
C GLY A 448 -14.66 -27.51 -27.72
N ASP A 449 -14.97 -26.35 -27.15
CA ASP A 449 -14.01 -25.29 -26.86
C ASP A 449 -13.44 -25.41 -25.44
N VAL A 450 -12.12 -25.32 -25.32
CA VAL A 450 -11.36 -25.33 -24.06
C VAL A 450 -10.31 -24.20 -24.07
N CYS A 451 -9.70 -23.92 -22.92
CA CYS A 451 -8.67 -22.88 -22.82
C CYS A 451 -7.49 -23.28 -21.94
N SER A 452 -6.32 -22.68 -22.19
CA SER A 452 -5.19 -22.76 -21.27
C SER A 452 -5.37 -21.83 -20.08
N GLU A 453 -4.44 -21.89 -19.12
CA GLU A 453 -4.44 -21.06 -17.91
C GLU A 453 -4.37 -19.55 -18.15
N THR A 454 -4.21 -19.10 -19.41
CA THR A 454 -4.26 -17.68 -19.78
C THR A 454 -5.69 -17.14 -19.75
N TYR A 455 -6.69 -18.01 -19.61
CA TYR A 455 -8.11 -17.66 -19.46
C TYR A 455 -8.73 -18.32 -18.22
N LEU A 456 -9.79 -17.72 -17.73
CA LEU A 456 -10.78 -18.31 -16.83
C LEU A 456 -12.05 -18.64 -17.61
N VAL A 457 -12.80 -19.62 -17.11
CA VAL A 457 -14.13 -19.95 -17.61
C VAL A 457 -15.17 -19.24 -16.78
N VAL A 458 -16.18 -18.65 -17.43
CA VAL A 458 -17.42 -18.20 -16.78
C VAL A 458 -18.59 -19.02 -17.31
N GLY A 459 -19.41 -19.58 -16.43
CA GLY A 459 -20.56 -20.42 -16.76
C GLY A 459 -20.60 -21.72 -15.95
N PRO A 460 -21.26 -22.77 -16.43
CA PRO A 460 -21.92 -22.92 -17.74
C PRO A 460 -23.21 -22.10 -17.87
N PHE A 461 -23.63 -21.84 -19.11
CA PHE A 461 -24.92 -21.20 -19.45
C PHE A 461 -25.81 -22.15 -20.24
N ALA A 462 -27.13 -21.91 -20.20
CA ALA A 462 -28.12 -22.74 -20.89
C ALA A 462 -27.94 -22.71 -22.42
N ASP A 463 -27.67 -21.52 -22.96
CA ASP A 463 -27.52 -21.28 -24.40
C ASP A 463 -26.60 -20.08 -24.69
N ALA A 464 -26.37 -19.83 -25.98
CA ALA A 464 -25.52 -18.75 -26.46
C ALA A 464 -26.10 -17.35 -26.18
N GLU A 465 -27.42 -17.22 -26.06
CA GLU A 465 -28.09 -15.94 -25.81
C GLU A 465 -27.91 -15.52 -24.35
N THR A 466 -28.11 -16.45 -23.42
CA THR A 466 -27.83 -16.31 -21.99
C THR A 466 -26.34 -15.98 -21.75
N ALA A 467 -25.43 -16.66 -22.47
CA ALA A 467 -24.00 -16.37 -22.39
C ALA A 467 -23.66 -14.97 -22.92
N ARG A 468 -24.29 -14.52 -24.00
CA ARG A 468 -24.12 -13.16 -24.54
C ARG A 468 -24.67 -12.10 -23.57
N SER A 469 -25.81 -12.35 -22.93
CA SER A 469 -26.32 -11.47 -21.88
C SER A 469 -25.34 -11.35 -20.71
N ALA A 470 -24.79 -12.47 -20.23
CA ALA A 470 -23.76 -12.46 -19.19
C ALA A 470 -22.49 -11.69 -19.63
N ALA A 471 -22.05 -11.86 -20.88
CA ALA A 471 -20.92 -11.11 -21.44
C ALA A 471 -21.21 -9.60 -21.54
N SER A 472 -22.44 -9.22 -21.90
CA SER A 472 -22.90 -7.83 -21.92
C SER A 472 -22.92 -7.22 -20.53
N TYR A 473 -23.41 -7.95 -19.52
CA TYR A 473 -23.35 -7.54 -18.11
C TYR A 473 -21.90 -7.32 -17.64
N MET A 474 -20.97 -8.23 -17.98
CA MET A 474 -19.54 -8.06 -17.71
C MET A 474 -18.94 -6.82 -18.39
N GLY A 475 -19.60 -6.33 -19.43
CA GLY A 475 -19.27 -5.12 -20.20
C GLY A 475 -19.76 -3.81 -19.59
N THR A 476 -20.57 -3.84 -18.54
CA THR A 476 -21.06 -2.63 -17.87
C THR A 476 -19.96 -1.97 -17.03
N GLN A 477 -20.03 -0.65 -16.86
CA GLN A 477 -19.17 0.06 -15.91
C GLN A 477 -19.39 -0.48 -14.49
N PHE A 478 -20.65 -0.69 -14.10
CA PHE A 478 -21.04 -1.24 -12.80
C PHE A 478 -20.32 -2.56 -12.49
N PHE A 479 -20.41 -3.56 -13.37
CA PHE A 479 -19.80 -4.87 -13.11
C PHE A 479 -18.29 -4.76 -12.94
N ARG A 480 -17.63 -4.03 -13.85
CA ARG A 480 -16.18 -3.82 -13.79
C ARG A 480 -15.77 -3.03 -12.55
N PHE A 481 -16.59 -2.09 -12.09
CA PHE A 481 -16.36 -1.37 -10.85
C PHE A 481 -16.42 -2.30 -9.64
N MET A 482 -17.44 -3.16 -9.53
CA MET A 482 -17.55 -4.14 -8.43
C MET A 482 -16.36 -5.11 -8.40
N VAL A 483 -15.87 -5.53 -9.58
CA VAL A 483 -14.63 -6.32 -9.69
C VAL A 483 -13.40 -5.51 -9.26
N ASN A 484 -13.34 -4.23 -9.60
CA ASN A 484 -12.22 -3.36 -9.27
C ASN A 484 -12.08 -3.11 -7.76
N LEU A 485 -13.18 -3.14 -6.99
CA LEU A 485 -13.15 -2.98 -5.53
C LEU A 485 -12.25 -4.00 -4.81
N LEU A 486 -12.08 -5.21 -5.37
CA LEU A 486 -11.20 -6.26 -4.82
C LEU A 486 -9.91 -6.47 -5.62
N ARG A 487 -9.74 -5.80 -6.77
CA ARG A 487 -8.60 -6.04 -7.66
C ARG A 487 -7.38 -5.24 -7.21
N VAL A 488 -6.31 -5.95 -6.87
CA VAL A 488 -5.01 -5.36 -6.46
C VAL A 488 -3.83 -5.67 -7.36
N SER A 489 -4.00 -6.64 -8.26
CA SER A 489 -2.95 -7.07 -9.16
C SER A 489 -3.50 -7.12 -10.58
N GLN A 490 -2.61 -7.33 -11.53
CA GLN A 490 -3.01 -7.56 -12.92
C GLN A 490 -3.92 -8.79 -13.05
N HIS A 491 -3.82 -9.77 -12.16
CA HIS A 491 -4.62 -11.00 -12.25
C HIS A 491 -6.04 -10.80 -11.73
N VAL A 492 -7.01 -11.25 -12.51
CA VAL A 492 -8.46 -11.20 -12.20
C VAL A 492 -8.96 -12.58 -11.80
N THR A 493 -8.49 -13.07 -10.65
CA THR A 493 -8.85 -14.39 -10.09
C THR A 493 -10.33 -14.51 -9.74
N LYS A 494 -10.83 -15.74 -9.57
CA LYS A 494 -12.22 -16.02 -9.12
C LYS A 494 -12.69 -15.13 -7.95
N SER A 495 -11.81 -14.89 -6.97
CA SER A 495 -12.12 -14.10 -5.78
C SER A 495 -12.45 -12.63 -6.06
N VAL A 496 -11.90 -12.00 -7.11
CA VAL A 496 -12.17 -10.58 -7.37
C VAL A 496 -13.60 -10.33 -7.85
N TYR A 497 -14.33 -11.37 -8.26
CA TYR A 497 -15.72 -11.29 -8.67
C TYR A 497 -16.72 -11.47 -7.50
N ALA A 498 -16.24 -11.57 -6.25
CA ALA A 498 -17.09 -11.88 -5.11
C ALA A 498 -18.07 -10.74 -4.74
N LEU A 499 -17.75 -9.48 -5.08
CA LEU A 499 -18.64 -8.34 -4.86
C LEU A 499 -19.55 -8.02 -6.05
N ALA A 500 -19.38 -8.70 -7.19
CA ALA A 500 -20.26 -8.53 -8.33
C ALA A 500 -21.48 -9.46 -8.20
N PRO A 501 -22.72 -8.96 -8.22
CA PRO A 501 -23.90 -9.82 -8.14
C PRO A 501 -24.21 -10.52 -9.46
N THR A 502 -24.66 -11.77 -9.42
CA THR A 502 -25.26 -12.45 -10.57
C THR A 502 -26.60 -11.82 -10.92
N GLN A 503 -26.89 -11.71 -12.20
CA GLN A 503 -28.18 -11.22 -12.70
C GLN A 503 -29.02 -12.35 -13.30
N ASP A 504 -30.27 -12.07 -13.60
CA ASP A 504 -31.05 -12.90 -14.51
C ASP A 504 -30.57 -12.65 -15.95
N PHE A 505 -29.94 -13.65 -16.55
CA PHE A 505 -29.37 -13.56 -17.90
C PHE A 505 -30.37 -13.93 -19.01
N ALA A 506 -31.64 -14.20 -18.67
CA ALA A 506 -32.72 -14.27 -19.66
C ALA A 506 -33.01 -12.90 -20.29
N GLU A 507 -32.64 -11.81 -19.60
CA GLU A 507 -32.72 -10.44 -20.11
C GLU A 507 -31.33 -9.82 -20.26
N ARG A 508 -31.22 -8.74 -21.03
CA ARG A 508 -29.99 -7.95 -21.14
C ARG A 508 -29.88 -6.91 -20.03
N TRP A 509 -28.65 -6.69 -19.56
CA TRP A 509 -28.31 -5.69 -18.55
C TRP A 509 -27.39 -4.61 -19.10
N ASP A 510 -27.73 -3.37 -18.82
CA ASP A 510 -26.94 -2.18 -19.10
C ASP A 510 -26.78 -1.33 -17.82
N ASP A 511 -25.90 -0.32 -17.88
CA ASP A 511 -25.61 0.53 -16.73
C ASP A 511 -26.83 1.33 -16.23
N ASP A 512 -27.79 1.67 -17.09
CA ASP A 512 -28.98 2.42 -16.69
C ASP A 512 -29.99 1.53 -15.94
N ARG A 513 -30.23 0.30 -16.41
CA ARG A 513 -31.03 -0.71 -15.69
C ARG A 513 -30.41 -1.06 -14.35
N LEU A 514 -29.08 -1.22 -14.29
CA LEU A 514 -28.37 -1.50 -13.04
C LEU A 514 -28.43 -0.30 -12.08
N ALA A 515 -28.35 0.94 -12.60
CA ALA A 515 -28.51 2.13 -11.79
C ALA A 515 -29.90 2.23 -11.17
N VAL A 516 -30.97 1.92 -11.92
CA VAL A 516 -32.33 1.84 -11.38
C VAL A 516 -32.43 0.73 -10.33
N LYS A 517 -31.92 -0.47 -10.62
CA LYS A 517 -31.99 -1.62 -9.72
C LYS A 517 -31.36 -1.36 -8.36
N TYR A 518 -30.17 -0.76 -8.34
CA TYR A 518 -29.40 -0.53 -7.11
C TYR A 518 -29.53 0.90 -6.55
N GLY A 519 -30.40 1.74 -7.12
CA GLY A 519 -30.57 3.12 -6.67
C GLY A 519 -29.28 3.95 -6.80
N LEU A 520 -28.52 3.76 -7.88
CA LEU A 520 -27.28 4.51 -8.14
C LEU A 520 -27.60 5.90 -8.68
N SER A 521 -27.12 6.91 -7.97
CA SER A 521 -27.22 8.31 -8.35
C SER A 521 -26.25 8.66 -9.50
N ALA A 522 -26.44 9.83 -10.08
CA ALA A 522 -25.48 10.37 -11.05
C ALA A 522 -24.06 10.52 -10.46
N ALA A 523 -23.95 10.84 -9.16
CA ALA A 523 -22.68 10.95 -8.46
C ALA A 523 -21.99 9.58 -8.32
N ASP A 524 -22.74 8.52 -8.00
CA ASP A 524 -22.19 7.15 -7.94
C ASP A 524 -21.64 6.72 -9.30
N ARG A 525 -22.40 6.98 -10.37
CA ARG A 525 -21.99 6.66 -11.74
C ARG A 525 -20.75 7.45 -12.16
N ALA A 526 -20.72 8.75 -11.88
CA ALA A 526 -19.55 9.59 -12.13
C ALA A 526 -18.33 9.09 -11.36
N PHE A 527 -18.51 8.65 -10.11
CA PHE A 527 -17.44 8.06 -9.31
C PHE A 527 -16.90 6.77 -9.93
N MET A 528 -17.76 5.85 -10.35
CA MET A 528 -17.33 4.62 -11.05
C MET A 528 -16.56 4.93 -12.34
N ALA A 529 -17.03 5.90 -13.14
CA ALA A 529 -16.42 6.29 -14.40
C ALA A 529 -15.01 6.90 -14.24
N ARG A 530 -14.64 7.40 -13.05
CA ARG A 530 -13.26 7.83 -12.75
C ARG A 530 -12.26 6.68 -12.88
N PHE A 531 -12.68 5.46 -12.53
CA PHE A 531 -11.80 4.29 -12.48
C PHE A 531 -11.96 3.38 -13.68
N ILE A 532 -13.18 3.30 -14.23
CA ILE A 532 -13.56 2.29 -15.21
C ILE A 532 -13.66 2.92 -16.59
N LYS A 533 -12.79 2.46 -17.51
CA LYS A 533 -12.88 2.87 -18.91
C LYS A 533 -14.15 2.33 -19.56
N ASP A 534 -14.80 3.19 -20.35
CA ASP A 534 -15.92 2.79 -21.19
C ASP A 534 -15.52 1.82 -22.29
N VAL A 535 -16.45 0.92 -22.63
CA VAL A 535 -16.26 -0.07 -23.69
C VAL A 535 -17.50 -0.18 -24.55
N SER A 536 -17.29 -0.42 -25.84
CA SER A 536 -18.34 -0.63 -26.82
C SER A 536 -18.55 -2.12 -27.12
N TRP A 537 -18.78 -2.95 -26.09
CA TRP A 537 -18.98 -4.39 -26.29
C TRP A 537 -20.45 -4.79 -26.55
N ALA A 538 -21.40 -3.95 -26.15
CA ALA A 538 -22.83 -4.28 -26.19
C ALA A 538 -23.33 -4.67 -27.60
N GLY A 539 -22.88 -3.97 -28.65
CA GLY A 539 -23.24 -4.25 -30.06
C GLY A 539 -22.50 -5.44 -30.69
N GLU A 540 -21.45 -5.95 -30.04
CA GLU A 540 -20.61 -7.04 -30.58
C GLU A 540 -21.04 -8.43 -30.10
N PHE A 541 -21.96 -8.48 -29.13
CA PHE A 541 -22.60 -9.69 -28.64
C PHE A 541 -24.05 -9.80 -29.12
N GLU A 542 -24.45 -9.03 -30.13
CA GLU A 542 -25.78 -9.12 -30.76
C GLU A 542 -25.89 -10.28 -31.74
#